data_AF-A0A1M3ELF7-F1
#
_entry.id   AF-A0A1M3ELF7-F1
#
_cell.length_a   1.000
_cell.length_b   1.000
_cell.length_c   1.000
_cell.angle_alpha   90.00
_cell.angle_beta   90.00
_cell.angle_gamma   90.00
#
_symmetry.space_group_name_H-M   'P 1'
#
loop_
_entity.id
_entity.type
_entity.pdbx_description
1 polymer ?
#
loop_
_entity_poly.entity_id
_entity_poly.type
_entity_poly.pdbx_seq_one_letter_code
_entity_poly.pdbx_strand_id
1 'polypeptide(L)'
;MAAVILVVVALLVTVVVLLASTPRGRDEESPLRAFRRGLRGRRHPDADQVAAARAAAVEPVDVSLGEMLAANVERGEGYVSVDELTEPLLHAREMAARVLPGRDAGGSDDAAEHGVLASR
;
A
#
# COMPACT_ATOMS: atom_id res chain seq x y z
N MET A 1 29.90 -7.01 20.61
CA MET A 1 29.32 -8.29 20.11
C MET A 1 27.81 -8.23 19.99
N ALA A 2 27.05 -7.97 21.06
CA ALA A 2 25.57 -7.90 20.99
C ALA A 2 25.03 -6.89 19.97
N ALA A 3 25.61 -5.69 19.91
CA ALA A 3 25.22 -4.67 18.93
C ALA A 3 25.48 -5.12 17.47
N VAL A 4 26.60 -5.81 17.22
CA VAL A 4 26.93 -6.32 15.88
C VAL A 4 25.92 -7.40 15.46
N ILE A 5 25.54 -8.28 16.39
CA ILE A 5 24.53 -9.31 16.15
C ILE A 5 23.18 -8.67 15.82
N LEU A 6 22.75 -7.66 16.58
CA LEU A 6 21.49 -6.95 16.31
C LEU A 6 21.49 -6.26 14.94
N VAL A 7 22.61 -5.63 14.55
CA VAL A 7 22.74 -5.02 13.23
C VAL A 7 22.66 -6.07 12.12
N VAL A 8 23.32 -7.22 12.29
CA VAL A 8 23.26 -8.32 11.32
C VAL A 8 21.85 -8.90 11.21
N VAL A 9 21.16 -9.11 12.34
CA VAL A 9 19.77 -9.59 12.35
C VAL A 9 18.84 -8.59 11.68
N ALA A 10 18.98 -7.30 11.96
CA ALA A 10 18.18 -6.26 11.31
C ALA A 10 18.39 -6.23 9.79
N LEU A 11 19.64 -6.36 9.33
CA LEU A 11 19.96 -6.47 7.90
C LEU A 11 19.33 -7.72 7.28
N LEU A 12 19.41 -8.88 7.94
CA LEU A 12 18.81 -10.12 7.45
C LEU A 12 17.29 -10.02 7.34
N VAL A 13 16.62 -9.47 8.36
CA VAL A 13 15.16 -9.24 8.34
C VAL A 13 14.79 -8.31 7.19
N THR A 14 15.54 -7.24 6.98
CA THR A 14 15.32 -6.31 5.86
C THR A 14 15.42 -7.02 4.51
N VAL A 15 16.43 -7.86 4.32
CA VAL A 15 16.61 -8.66 3.09
C VAL A 15 15.46 -9.63 2.90
N VAL A 16 15.04 -10.36 3.94
CA VAL A 16 13.93 -11.32 3.87
C VAL A 16 12.62 -10.62 3.51
N VAL A 17 12.31 -9.49 4.15
CA VAL A 17 11.12 -8.69 3.85
C VAL A 17 11.19 -8.18 2.41
N LEU A 18 12.33 -7.67 1.96
CA LEU A 18 12.51 -7.20 0.59
C LEU A 18 12.26 -8.31 -0.44
N LEU A 19 12.76 -9.54 -0.20
CA LEU A 19 12.53 -10.69 -1.07
C LEU A 19 11.07 -11.20 -1.01
N ALA A 20 10.40 -11.07 0.12
CA ALA A 20 9.00 -11.44 0.26
C ALA A 20 8.06 -10.43 -0.43
N SER A 21 8.44 -9.15 -0.43
CA SER A 21 7.66 -8.06 -1.02
C SER A 21 7.87 -7.88 -2.53
N THR A 22 8.85 -8.53 -3.14
CA THR A 22 8.99 -8.51 -4.61
C THR A 22 7.82 -9.26 -5.24
N PRO A 23 6.93 -8.58 -5.99
CA PRO A 23 5.85 -9.27 -6.68
C PRO A 23 6.47 -10.25 -7.68
N ARG A 24 6.07 -11.53 -7.60
CA ARG A 24 6.37 -12.53 -8.63
C ARG A 24 5.52 -12.24 -9.86
N GLY A 25 5.74 -11.07 -10.44
CA GLY A 25 5.13 -10.62 -11.68
C GLY A 25 5.76 -11.36 -12.85
N ARG A 26 4.91 -11.76 -13.78
CA ARG A 26 5.17 -12.65 -14.92
C ARG A 26 5.96 -11.95 -16.04
N ASP A 27 7.09 -11.32 -15.71
CA ASP A 27 8.05 -10.82 -16.69
C ASP A 27 9.47 -10.83 -16.09
N GLU A 28 10.41 -11.32 -16.88
CA GLU A 28 11.79 -11.71 -16.55
C GLU A 28 12.72 -10.52 -16.22
N GLU A 29 12.28 -9.55 -15.42
CA GLU A 29 13.17 -8.47 -15.00
C GLU A 29 14.10 -8.96 -13.88
N SER A 30 15.34 -9.28 -14.27
CA SER A 30 16.41 -9.67 -13.33
C SER A 30 16.48 -8.70 -12.13
N PRO A 31 16.59 -9.18 -10.89
CA PRO A 31 16.63 -8.33 -9.69
C PRO A 31 17.77 -7.30 -9.73
N LEU A 32 18.86 -7.62 -10.43
CA LEU A 32 19.97 -6.68 -10.67
C LEU A 32 19.56 -5.53 -11.61
N ARG A 33 18.69 -5.78 -12.59
CA ARG A 33 18.14 -4.72 -13.45
C ARG A 33 17.19 -3.82 -12.66
N ALA A 34 16.34 -4.37 -11.82
CA ALA A 34 15.49 -3.58 -10.91
C ALA A 34 16.32 -2.70 -9.97
N PHE A 35 17.39 -3.26 -9.36
CA PHE A 35 18.31 -2.50 -8.51
C PHE A 35 19.03 -1.37 -9.28
N ARG A 36 19.57 -1.69 -10.47
CA ARG A 36 20.22 -0.68 -11.33
C ARG A 36 19.24 0.38 -11.82
N ARG A 37 17.99 0.01 -12.12
CA ARG A 37 16.91 0.93 -12.49
C ARG A 37 16.58 1.88 -11.34
N GLY A 38 16.45 1.37 -10.11
CA GLY A 38 16.27 2.20 -8.92
C GLY A 38 17.46 3.15 -8.66
N LEU A 39 18.69 2.65 -8.79
CA LEU A 39 19.90 3.47 -8.63
C LEU A 39 20.01 4.54 -9.71
N ARG A 40 19.62 4.23 -10.95
CA ARG A 40 19.62 5.17 -12.07
C ARG A 40 18.53 6.23 -11.91
N GLY A 41 17.33 5.85 -11.47
CA GLY A 41 16.25 6.78 -11.15
C GLY A 41 16.62 7.78 -10.06
N ARG A 42 17.43 7.38 -9.07
CA ARG A 42 17.97 8.32 -8.08
C ARG A 42 18.98 9.32 -8.66
N ARG A 43 19.77 8.91 -9.66
CA ARG A 43 20.80 9.77 -10.26
C ARG A 43 20.24 10.67 -11.37
N HIS A 44 19.22 10.20 -12.09
CA HIS A 44 18.58 10.91 -13.19
C HIS A 44 17.06 10.75 -13.01
N PRO A 45 16.46 11.52 -12.08
CA PRO A 45 15.02 11.50 -11.88
C PRO A 45 14.33 11.97 -13.16
N ASP A 46 13.32 11.21 -13.58
CA ASP A 46 12.55 11.52 -14.77
C ASP A 46 11.69 12.77 -14.57
N ALA A 47 11.26 13.43 -15.66
CA ALA A 47 10.51 14.69 -15.58
C ALA A 47 9.24 14.57 -14.71
N ASP A 48 8.55 13.44 -14.80
CA ASP A 48 7.34 13.15 -14.01
C ASP A 48 7.65 12.97 -12.52
N GLN A 49 8.82 12.40 -12.18
CA GLN A 49 9.24 12.22 -10.79
C GLN A 49 9.63 13.56 -10.17
N VAL A 50 10.26 14.45 -10.94
CA VAL A 50 10.56 15.82 -10.51
C VAL A 50 9.28 16.62 -10.35
N ALA A 51 8.32 16.48 -11.26
CA ALA A 51 7.01 17.13 -11.15
C ALA A 51 6.24 16.65 -9.91
N ALA A 52 6.21 15.34 -9.65
CA ALA A 52 5.60 14.76 -8.46
C ALA A 52 6.30 15.23 -7.17
N ALA A 53 7.63 15.27 -7.15
CA ALA A 53 8.39 15.79 -6.01
C ALA A 53 8.11 17.27 -5.75
N ARG A 54 7.94 18.09 -6.80
CA ARG A 54 7.55 19.50 -6.66
C ARG A 54 6.11 19.66 -6.19
N ALA A 55 5.19 18.83 -6.66
CA ALA A 55 3.81 18.84 -6.18
C ALA A 55 3.70 18.42 -4.70
N ALA A 56 4.58 17.53 -4.25
CA ALA A 56 4.68 17.10 -2.86
C ALA A 56 5.57 18.02 -1.99
N ALA A 57 6.27 18.98 -2.60
CA ALA A 57 7.07 19.98 -1.88
C ALA A 57 6.12 21.03 -1.28
N VAL A 58 5.35 20.61 -0.28
CA VAL A 58 4.61 21.51 0.60
C VAL A 58 5.62 22.15 1.54
N GLU A 59 5.59 23.47 1.63
CA GLU A 59 6.45 24.21 2.55
C GLU A 59 6.02 23.88 3.99
N PRO A 60 6.91 23.31 4.83
CA PRO A 60 6.54 22.97 6.20
C PRO A 60 6.27 24.27 6.96
N VAL A 61 5.02 24.45 7.36
CA VAL A 61 4.60 25.59 8.18
C VAL A 61 4.83 25.23 9.64
N ASP A 62 5.67 26.00 10.32
CA ASP A 62 5.86 25.90 11.77
C ASP A 62 4.60 26.42 12.48
N VAL A 63 3.63 25.53 12.69
CA VAL A 63 2.44 25.82 13.51
C VAL A 63 2.72 25.52 14.97
N SER A 64 2.13 26.29 15.88
CA SER A 64 2.22 25.98 17.30
C SER A 64 1.53 24.65 17.60
N LEU A 65 2.02 23.89 18.59
CA LEU A 65 1.39 22.62 18.99
C LEU A 65 -0.10 22.79 19.30
N GLY A 66 -0.48 23.90 19.93
CA GLY A 66 -1.88 24.21 20.24
C GLY A 66 -2.73 24.43 18.99
N GLU A 67 -2.19 25.09 17.97
CA GLU A 67 -2.86 25.31 16.69
C GLU A 67 -3.01 24.02 15.89
N MET A 68 -1.98 23.16 15.87
CA MET A 68 -2.05 21.83 15.28
C MET A 68 -3.12 20.97 15.94
N LEU A 69 -3.17 20.94 17.28
CA LEU A 69 -4.17 20.19 18.02
C LEU A 69 -5.57 20.74 17.80
N ALA A 70 -5.75 22.06 17.82
CA ALA A 70 -7.05 22.68 17.58
C ALA A 70 -7.60 22.38 16.17
N ALA A 71 -6.73 22.31 15.15
CA ALA A 71 -7.12 22.03 13.78
C ALA A 71 -7.47 20.54 13.53
N ASN A 72 -6.95 19.62 14.34
CA ASN A 72 -7.12 18.17 14.15
C ASN A 72 -8.02 17.52 15.22
N VAL A 73 -8.46 18.26 16.23
CA VAL A 73 -9.45 17.76 17.19
C VAL A 73 -10.83 17.83 16.55
N GLU A 74 -11.32 16.67 16.16
CA GLU A 74 -12.73 16.47 15.87
C GLU A 74 -13.47 16.50 17.21
N ARG A 75 -14.41 17.45 17.39
CA ARG A 75 -15.22 17.55 18.61
C ARG A 75 -16.25 16.41 18.61
N GLY A 76 -15.80 15.22 19.00
CA GLY A 76 -16.64 14.07 19.27
C GLY A 76 -16.81 13.83 20.77
N GLU A 77 -17.82 13.03 21.13
CA GLU A 77 -17.88 12.38 22.44
C GLU A 77 -16.56 11.60 22.64
N GLY A 78 -15.94 11.69 23.82
CA GLY A 78 -14.62 11.08 24.10
C GLY A 78 -14.56 9.54 24.02
N TYR A 79 -15.64 8.93 23.54
CA TYR A 79 -15.80 7.50 23.34
C TYR A 79 -16.37 7.29 21.94
N VAL A 80 -15.63 6.53 21.13
CA VAL A 80 -16.14 6.10 19.82
C VAL A 80 -17.11 4.95 20.05
N SER A 81 -18.36 5.13 19.64
CA SER A 81 -19.34 4.06 19.71
C SER A 81 -19.01 2.96 18.68
N VAL A 82 -19.38 1.70 18.98
CA VAL A 82 -19.11 0.58 18.05
C VAL A 82 -19.81 0.79 16.71
N ASP A 83 -20.96 1.45 16.73
CA ASP A 83 -21.73 1.77 15.53
C ASP A 83 -21.02 2.81 14.65
N GLU A 84 -20.36 3.81 15.26
CA GLU A 84 -19.53 4.80 14.56
C GLU A 84 -18.26 4.20 13.92
N LEU A 85 -17.78 3.05 14.40
CA LEU A 85 -16.62 2.36 13.83
C LEU A 85 -16.94 1.54 12.59
N THR A 86 -18.20 1.18 12.37
CA THR A 86 -18.55 0.22 11.31
C THR A 86 -18.35 0.84 9.92
N GLU A 87 -18.85 2.06 9.71
CA GLU A 87 -18.73 2.77 8.43
C GLU A 87 -17.26 3.06 8.05
N PRO A 88 -16.41 3.63 8.94
CA PRO A 88 -15.02 3.92 8.62
C PRO A 88 -14.19 2.66 8.37
N LEU A 89 -14.46 1.56 9.11
CA LEU A 89 -13.76 0.29 8.90
C LEU A 89 -14.14 -0.36 7.57
N LEU A 90 -15.41 -0.31 7.18
CA LEU A 90 -15.86 -0.78 5.86
C LEU A 90 -15.24 0.05 4.74
N HIS A 91 -15.20 1.37 4.90
CA HIS A 91 -14.58 2.27 3.93
C HIS A 91 -13.06 2.04 3.81
N ALA A 92 -12.36 1.88 4.95
CA ALA A 92 -10.93 1.57 4.96
C ALA A 92 -10.63 0.22 4.32
N ARG A 93 -11.46 -0.80 4.55
CA ARG A 93 -11.36 -2.11 3.87
C ARG A 93 -11.51 -1.97 2.36
N GLU A 94 -12.48 -1.19 1.89
CA GLU A 94 -12.71 -0.98 0.47
C GLU A 94 -11.53 -0.26 -0.19
N MET A 95 -11.00 0.78 0.47
CA MET A 95 -9.80 1.48 0.02
C MET A 95 -8.58 0.56 -0.02
N ALA A 96 -8.38 -0.27 1.01
CA ALA A 96 -7.30 -1.26 1.01
C ALA A 96 -7.46 -2.29 -0.12
N ALA A 97 -8.69 -2.73 -0.40
CA ALA A 97 -8.97 -3.67 -1.48
C ALA A 97 -8.66 -3.09 -2.87
N ARG A 98 -8.91 -1.80 -3.09
CA ARG A 98 -8.57 -1.12 -4.36
C ARG A 98 -7.06 -1.02 -4.60
N VAL A 99 -6.26 -1.02 -3.54
CA VAL A 99 -4.80 -0.88 -3.61
C VAL A 99 -4.09 -2.24 -3.70
N LEU A 100 -4.78 -3.35 -3.40
CA LEU A 100 -4.23 -4.70 -3.58
C LEU A 100 -4.36 -5.17 -5.04
N PRO A 101 -3.25 -5.38 -5.77
CA PRO A 101 -3.31 -5.97 -7.11
C PRO A 101 -3.58 -7.47 -6.98
N GLY A 102 -4.67 -7.98 -7.59
CA GLY A 102 -4.82 -9.41 -7.85
C GLY A 102 -6.08 -10.12 -7.32
N ARG A 103 -7.20 -9.43 -7.06
CA ARG A 103 -8.48 -10.11 -6.74
C ARG A 103 -9.55 -9.99 -7.83
N ASP A 104 -9.14 -9.87 -9.09
CA ASP A 104 -10.05 -9.97 -10.24
C ASP A 104 -9.51 -11.02 -11.22
N ALA A 105 -9.79 -12.29 -10.93
CA ALA A 105 -9.77 -13.41 -11.89
C ALA A 105 -10.42 -14.64 -11.25
N GLY A 106 -11.74 -14.62 -11.16
CA GLY A 106 -12.56 -15.76 -10.73
C GLY A 106 -13.98 -15.55 -11.20
N GLY A 107 -14.15 -15.54 -12.53
CA GLY A 107 -15.45 -15.48 -13.21
C GLY A 107 -16.43 -16.50 -12.62
N SER A 108 -17.66 -16.05 -12.37
CA SER A 108 -18.78 -16.25 -13.29
C SER A 108 -19.06 -17.74 -13.52
N ASP A 109 -19.89 -18.30 -12.64
CA ASP A 109 -21.23 -18.76 -13.05
C ASP A 109 -21.32 -19.65 -14.30
N ASP A 110 -20.52 -20.72 -14.35
CA ASP A 110 -20.54 -21.72 -15.44
C ASP A 110 -21.14 -23.07 -14.99
N ALA A 111 -22.13 -23.06 -14.09
CA ALA A 111 -22.63 -24.30 -13.47
C ALA A 111 -24.15 -24.45 -13.35
N ALA A 112 -24.99 -23.64 -14.04
CA ALA A 112 -26.43 -23.69 -13.80
C ALA A 112 -27.40 -23.72 -15.00
N GLU A 113 -26.97 -23.72 -16.28
CA GLU A 113 -27.96 -23.63 -17.38
C GLU A 113 -27.83 -24.63 -18.55
N HIS A 114 -27.01 -25.67 -18.47
CA HIS A 114 -27.03 -26.73 -19.48
C HIS A 114 -27.24 -28.12 -18.87
N GLY A 115 -28.52 -28.44 -18.67
CA GLY A 115 -28.99 -29.81 -18.57
C GLY A 115 -30.02 -29.99 -17.48
N VAL A 116 -31.30 -29.77 -17.84
CA VAL A 116 -32.45 -30.63 -17.52
C VAL A 116 -33.73 -29.87 -17.96
N LEU A 117 -34.72 -30.64 -18.44
CA LEU A 117 -36.00 -30.28 -19.10
C LEU A 117 -35.84 -30.14 -20.63
N ALA A 118 -36.09 -31.14 -21.49
CA ALA A 118 -37.16 -32.14 -21.52
C ALA A 118 -38.56 -31.53 -21.25
N SER A 119 -39.22 -30.98 -22.28
CA SER A 119 -40.61 -31.34 -22.64
C SER A 119 -41.09 -30.63 -23.91
N ARG A 120 -41.79 -31.40 -24.75
CA ARG A 120 -42.57 -31.08 -25.96
C ARG A 120 -41.84 -31.02 -27.30
#